data_AF-A0A7R9U5Y9-F1
#
_entry.id   AF-A0A7R9U5Y9-F1
#
_cell.length_a   1.000
_cell.length_b   1.000
_cell.length_c   1.000
_cell.angle_alpha   90.00
_cell.angle_beta   90.00
_cell.angle_gamma   90.00
#
_symmetry.space_group_name_H-M   'P 1'
#
loop_
_entity.id
_entity.type
_entity.pdbx_description
1 polymer ?
#
loop_
_entity_poly.entity_id
_entity_poly.type
_entity_poly.pdbx_seq_one_letter_code
_entity_poly.pdbx_strand_id
1 'polypeptide(L)'
;RSALGRQKRRYFASALDSAVKLVIVESPAKARTLQKILDPAEEAYKVVACYGHVRDLPQSASDIPASKKAQGWTSLAIDVDKDFEPLYLVPKSQTQRVRELKSLAKASQEIILATDGDREGEAISWHLTQLLPAPDNGFKRVAFREITK
;
A
#
# COMPACT_ATOMS: atom_id res chain seq x y z
N ARG A 1 -27.98 25.90 -13.16
CA ARG A 1 -27.68 24.57 -12.57
C ARG A 1 -27.29 24.78 -11.11
N SER A 2 -28.19 24.48 -10.15
CA SER A 2 -28.12 24.99 -8.78
C SER A 2 -27.00 24.36 -7.94
N ALA A 3 -26.45 25.15 -7.02
CA ALA A 3 -25.40 24.77 -6.08
C ALA A 3 -25.77 23.54 -5.21
N LEU A 4 -27.07 23.33 -4.95
CA LEU A 4 -27.61 22.17 -4.23
C LEU A 4 -27.25 20.82 -4.88
N GLY A 5 -27.23 20.75 -6.21
CA GLY A 5 -26.91 19.51 -6.94
C GLY A 5 -25.44 19.09 -6.86
N ARG A 6 -24.52 20.06 -6.70
CA ARG A 6 -23.09 19.77 -6.47
C ARG A 6 -22.82 19.34 -5.04
N GLN A 7 -23.54 19.91 -4.07
CA GLN A 7 -23.36 19.62 -2.65
C GLN A 7 -23.87 18.21 -2.30
N LYS A 8 -25.03 17.80 -2.83
CA LYS A 8 -25.54 16.42 -2.69
C LYS A 8 -24.65 15.36 -3.36
N ARG A 9 -24.09 15.65 -4.54
CA ARG A 9 -23.13 14.71 -5.21
C ARG A 9 -21.83 14.56 -4.44
N ARG A 10 -21.32 15.62 -3.80
CA ARG A 10 -20.12 15.53 -2.94
C ARG A 10 -20.38 14.76 -1.65
N TYR A 11 -21.55 14.94 -1.02
CA TYR A 11 -21.92 14.19 0.17
C TYR A 11 -22.14 12.69 -0.12
N PHE A 12 -22.81 12.35 -1.22
CA PHE A 12 -22.97 10.94 -1.62
C PHE A 12 -21.64 10.29 -2.01
N ALA A 13 -20.75 11.02 -2.70
CA ALA A 13 -19.41 10.52 -3.02
C ALA A 13 -18.53 10.34 -1.78
N SER A 14 -18.58 11.26 -0.80
CA SER A 14 -17.75 11.16 0.41
C SER A 14 -18.26 10.13 1.42
N ALA A 15 -19.58 9.89 1.48
CA ALA A 15 -20.16 8.86 2.35
C ALA A 15 -19.95 7.44 1.78
N LEU A 16 -19.88 7.31 0.44
CA LEU A 16 -19.50 6.06 -0.22
C LEU A 16 -18.01 5.75 -0.05
N ASP A 17 -17.13 6.76 -0.06
CA ASP A 17 -15.68 6.57 0.13
C ASP A 17 -15.37 5.83 1.44
N SER A 18 -16.03 6.20 2.54
CA SER A 18 -15.86 5.58 3.85
C SER A 18 -16.42 4.16 4.01
N ALA A 19 -17.08 3.60 2.99
CA ALA A 19 -17.51 2.19 2.95
C ALA A 19 -16.66 1.35 1.98
N VAL A 20 -15.72 1.97 1.25
CA VAL A 20 -14.87 1.28 0.28
C VAL A 20 -13.76 0.53 1.01
N LYS A 21 -13.60 -0.76 0.67
CA LYS A 21 -12.47 -1.59 1.11
C LYS A 21 -11.34 -1.48 0.08
N LEU A 22 -10.15 -1.08 0.53
CA LEU A 22 -8.97 -1.01 -0.32
C LEU A 22 -8.29 -2.38 -0.36
N VAL A 23 -8.17 -2.97 -1.54
CA VAL A 23 -7.43 -4.21 -1.75
C VAL A 23 -6.14 -3.90 -2.48
N ILE A 24 -5.00 -4.21 -1.87
CA ILE A 24 -3.68 -3.98 -2.44
C ILE A 24 -3.08 -5.34 -2.83
N VAL A 25 -2.75 -5.48 -4.11
CA VAL A 25 -2.06 -6.64 -4.67
C VAL A 25 -0.70 -6.24 -5.24
N GLU A 26 0.15 -7.20 -5.55
CA GLU A 26 1.48 -6.88 -6.10
C GLU A 26 1.42 -6.32 -7.53
N SER A 27 0.74 -7.02 -8.44
CA SER A 27 0.83 -6.79 -9.88
C SER A 27 -0.46 -6.22 -10.49
N PRO A 28 -0.36 -5.39 -11.55
CA PRO A 28 -1.54 -4.85 -12.25
C PRO A 28 -2.44 -5.91 -12.87
N ALA A 29 -1.86 -7.02 -13.32
CA ALA A 29 -2.62 -8.13 -13.88
C ALA A 29 -3.53 -8.76 -12.82
N LYS A 30 -2.97 -9.03 -11.64
CA LYS A 30 -3.71 -9.55 -10.48
C LYS A 30 -4.83 -8.60 -10.06
N ALA A 31 -4.55 -7.28 -10.05
CA ALA A 31 -5.55 -6.28 -9.70
C ALA A 31 -6.75 -6.32 -10.66
N ARG A 32 -6.48 -6.41 -11.97
CA ARG A 32 -7.54 -6.51 -12.99
C ARG A 32 -8.35 -7.80 -12.87
N THR A 33 -7.70 -8.93 -12.60
CA THR A 33 -8.41 -10.21 -12.45
C THR A 33 -9.28 -10.20 -11.19
N LEU A 34 -8.71 -9.80 -10.05
CA LEU A 34 -9.44 -9.78 -8.78
C LEU A 34 -10.62 -8.79 -8.81
N GLN A 35 -10.45 -7.63 -9.44
CA GLN A 35 -11.53 -6.64 -9.61
C GLN A 35 -12.71 -7.18 -10.44
N LYS A 36 -12.50 -8.17 -11.33
CA LYS A 36 -13.58 -8.81 -12.10
C LYS A 36 -14.34 -9.87 -11.31
N ILE A 37 -13.71 -10.45 -10.30
CA ILE A 37 -14.27 -11.55 -9.50
C ILE A 37 -15.03 -11.00 -8.29
N LEU A 38 -14.51 -9.93 -7.69
CA LEU A 38 -15.17 -9.25 -6.59
C LEU A 38 -16.44 -8.57 -7.10
N ASP A 39 -17.59 -9.01 -6.58
CA ASP A 39 -18.90 -8.53 -7.02
C ASP A 39 -19.17 -7.12 -6.46
N PRO A 40 -19.28 -6.08 -7.32
CA PRO A 40 -19.55 -4.73 -6.86
C PRO A 40 -20.96 -4.54 -6.28
N ALA A 41 -21.86 -5.51 -6.44
CA ALA A 41 -23.22 -5.47 -5.89
C ALA A 41 -23.28 -5.83 -4.39
N GLU A 42 -22.30 -6.58 -3.87
CA GLU A 42 -22.26 -7.00 -2.47
C GLU A 42 -21.44 -6.04 -1.61
N GLU A 43 -20.24 -5.67 -2.06
CA GLU A 43 -19.37 -4.75 -1.34
C GLU A 43 -18.56 -3.86 -2.28
N ALA A 44 -18.26 -2.64 -1.85
CA ALA A 44 -17.49 -1.68 -2.62
C ALA A 44 -15.98 -1.94 -2.45
N TYR A 45 -15.38 -2.68 -3.38
CA TYR A 45 -13.93 -2.91 -3.40
C TYR A 45 -13.20 -1.97 -4.37
N LYS A 46 -12.11 -1.38 -3.89
CA LYS A 46 -11.12 -0.70 -4.73
C LYS A 46 -9.86 -1.55 -4.80
N VAL A 47 -9.66 -2.26 -5.91
CA VAL A 47 -8.47 -3.10 -6.09
C VAL A 47 -7.38 -2.33 -6.82
N VAL A 48 -6.17 -2.28 -6.25
CA VAL A 48 -5.02 -1.57 -6.83
C VAL A 48 -3.72 -2.35 -6.65
N ALA A 49 -2.76 -2.15 -7.55
CA ALA A 49 -1.46 -2.84 -7.50
C ALA A 49 -0.38 -1.98 -6.83
N CYS A 50 0.46 -2.51 -5.94
CA CYS A 50 1.61 -1.75 -5.40
C CYS A 50 2.80 -1.69 -6.36
N TYR A 51 2.76 -2.47 -7.45
CA TYR A 51 3.83 -2.59 -8.44
C TYR A 51 5.12 -3.16 -7.82
N GLY A 52 5.00 -4.29 -7.12
CA GLY A 52 6.13 -4.96 -6.47
C GLY A 52 6.54 -4.30 -5.15
N HIS A 53 7.83 -4.37 -4.83
CA HIS A 53 8.40 -3.79 -3.61
C HIS A 53 8.21 -2.28 -3.54
N VAL A 54 7.75 -1.80 -2.38
CA VAL A 54 7.52 -0.36 -2.10
C VAL A 54 8.63 0.27 -1.28
N ARG A 55 9.49 -0.56 -0.68
CA ARG A 55 10.70 -0.17 0.03
C ARG A 55 11.83 -1.12 -0.34
N ASP A 56 13.05 -0.61 -0.26
CA ASP A 56 14.26 -1.40 -0.46
C ASP A 56 15.41 -0.79 0.35
N LEU A 57 16.51 -1.51 0.47
CA LEU A 57 17.77 -0.95 0.95
C LEU A 57 18.27 0.12 -0.03
N PRO A 58 18.96 1.18 0.43
CA PRO A 58 19.63 2.13 -0.45
C PRO A 58 20.61 1.39 -1.36
N GLN A 59 20.53 1.63 -2.66
CA GLN A 59 21.45 1.06 -3.64
C GLN A 59 22.75 1.87 -3.76
N SER A 60 22.70 3.14 -3.35
CA SER A 60 23.85 4.03 -3.34
C SER A 60 23.81 4.98 -2.15
N ALA A 61 24.98 5.53 -1.80
CA ALA A 61 25.07 6.61 -0.81
C ALA A 61 24.25 7.86 -1.19
N SER A 62 23.88 8.02 -2.47
CA SER A 62 23.04 9.13 -2.93
C SER A 62 21.56 8.98 -2.55
N ASP A 63 21.11 7.75 -2.28
CA ASP A 63 19.73 7.46 -1.88
C ASP A 63 19.48 7.78 -0.40
N ILE A 64 20.53 7.76 0.42
CA ILE A 64 20.46 7.97 1.86
C ILE A 64 20.15 9.46 2.15
N PRO A 65 19.05 9.77 2.88
CA PRO A 65 18.76 11.14 3.29
C PRO A 65 19.86 11.74 4.17
N ALA A 66 20.11 13.04 4.06
CA ALA A 66 21.13 13.73 4.85
C ALA A 66 20.94 13.54 6.37
N SER A 67 19.69 13.44 6.84
CA SER A 67 19.35 13.17 8.24
C SER A 67 19.80 11.80 8.74
N LYS A 68 19.99 10.82 7.84
CA LYS A 68 20.42 9.45 8.16
C LYS A 68 21.92 9.25 7.92
N LYS A 69 22.51 9.98 6.97
CA LYS A 69 23.95 9.90 6.61
C LYS A 69 24.93 10.13 7.77
N ALA A 70 24.50 10.83 8.82
CA ALA A 70 25.33 11.06 10.01
C ALA A 70 25.65 9.76 10.77
N GLN A 71 24.87 8.69 10.56
CA GLN A 71 25.11 7.40 11.18
C GLN A 71 26.06 6.60 10.27
N GLY A 72 27.27 6.32 10.74
CA GLY A 72 28.35 5.73 9.93
C GLY A 72 28.02 4.37 9.30
N TRP A 73 27.06 3.62 9.87
CA TRP A 73 26.59 2.34 9.36
C TRP A 73 25.67 2.46 8.13
N THR A 74 25.09 3.63 7.86
CA THR A 74 24.09 3.78 6.79
C THR A 74 24.63 3.49 5.39
N SER A 75 25.94 3.57 5.18
CA SER A 75 26.61 3.17 3.93
C SER A 75 26.46 1.67 3.62
N LEU A 76 26.37 0.82 4.66
CA LEU A 76 26.11 -0.61 4.56
C LEU A 76 24.62 -0.94 4.54
N ALA A 77 23.75 0.04 4.78
CA ALA A 77 22.30 -0.11 4.93
C ALA A 77 21.82 -1.02 6.06
N ILE A 78 22.72 -1.69 6.78
CA ILE A 78 22.43 -2.65 7.85
C ILE A 78 23.30 -2.27 9.05
N ASP A 79 22.67 -2.03 10.19
CA ASP A 79 23.35 -1.74 11.45
C ASP A 79 23.76 -3.05 12.14
N VAL A 80 24.97 -3.53 11.87
CA VAL A 80 25.49 -4.79 12.41
C VAL A 80 25.68 -4.79 13.94
N ASP A 81 25.77 -3.60 14.53
CA ASP A 81 25.93 -3.42 15.97
C ASP A 81 24.58 -3.33 16.70
N LYS A 82 23.47 -3.23 15.93
CA LYS A 82 22.12 -3.09 16.45
C LYS A 82 21.17 -4.12 15.84
N ASP A 83 21.41 -5.38 16.15
CA ASP A 83 20.58 -6.53 15.74
C ASP A 83 20.29 -6.59 14.23
N PHE A 84 21.25 -6.16 13.41
CA PHE A 84 21.12 -6.08 11.95
C PHE A 84 19.95 -5.21 11.49
N GLU A 85 19.65 -4.11 12.20
CA GLU A 85 18.56 -3.20 11.83
C GLU A 85 18.75 -2.66 10.40
N PRO A 86 17.80 -2.88 9.48
CA PRO A 86 17.92 -2.43 8.10
C PRO A 86 17.41 -0.99 7.91
N LEU A 87 18.13 -0.22 7.09
CA LEU A 87 17.68 1.06 6.57
C LEU A 87 16.88 0.85 5.28
N TYR A 88 15.57 0.71 5.42
CA TYR A 88 14.68 0.68 4.26
C TYR A 88 14.23 2.08 3.84
N LEU A 89 14.35 2.38 2.55
CA LEU A 89 13.91 3.62 1.92
C LEU A 89 12.82 3.35 0.88
N VAL A 90 12.03 4.38 0.55
CA VAL A 90 11.11 4.31 -0.60
C VAL A 90 11.89 4.72 -1.85
N PRO A 91 12.03 3.86 -2.88
CA PRO A 91 12.69 4.24 -4.12
C PRO A 91 12.01 5.45 -4.78
N LYS A 92 12.79 6.29 -5.47
CA LYS A 92 12.26 7.48 -6.16
C LYS A 92 11.13 7.14 -7.14
N SER A 93 11.28 6.04 -7.88
CA SER A 93 10.27 5.51 -8.80
C SER A 93 8.94 5.17 -8.11
N GLN A 94 8.97 4.74 -6.86
CA GLN A 94 7.80 4.32 -6.08
C GLN A 94 7.17 5.46 -5.27
N THR A 95 7.79 6.65 -5.22
CA THR A 95 7.32 7.76 -4.36
C THR A 95 5.91 8.22 -4.72
N GLN A 96 5.60 8.36 -6.01
CA GLN A 96 4.25 8.74 -6.46
C GLN A 96 3.24 7.65 -6.08
N ARG A 97 3.61 6.38 -6.26
CA ARG A 97 2.74 5.26 -5.95
C ARG A 97 2.42 5.17 -4.46
N VAL A 98 3.42 5.32 -3.60
CA VAL A 98 3.24 5.32 -2.14
C VAL A 98 2.35 6.48 -1.70
N ARG A 99 2.48 7.66 -2.32
CA ARG A 99 1.58 8.80 -2.03
C ARG A 99 0.13 8.50 -2.39
N GLU A 100 -0.11 7.89 -3.55
CA GLU A 100 -1.44 7.48 -3.97
C GLU A 100 -2.03 6.42 -3.03
N LEU A 101 -1.26 5.38 -2.70
CA LEU A 101 -1.68 4.34 -1.76
C LEU A 101 -2.02 4.91 -0.38
N LYS A 102 -1.24 5.87 0.13
CA LYS A 102 -1.54 6.59 1.38
C LYS A 102 -2.84 7.37 1.29
N SER A 103 -3.14 8.00 0.14
CA SER A 103 -4.38 8.74 -0.05
C SER A 103 -5.59 7.80 -0.06
N LEU A 104 -5.48 6.67 -0.78
CA LEU A 104 -6.53 5.65 -0.83
C LEU A 104 -6.75 5.03 0.56
N ALA A 105 -5.68 4.68 1.26
CA ALA A 105 -5.74 4.11 2.60
C ALA A 105 -6.48 5.01 3.60
N LYS A 106 -6.33 6.35 3.49
CA LYS A 106 -7.06 7.31 4.33
C LYS A 106 -8.53 7.45 3.97
N ALA A 107 -8.89 7.17 2.72
CA ALA A 107 -10.25 7.27 2.23
C ALA A 107 -11.06 6.00 2.49
N SER A 108 -10.39 4.85 2.69
CA SER A 108 -11.01 3.54 2.82
C SER A 108 -11.26 3.15 4.28
N GLN A 109 -12.30 2.33 4.50
CA GLN A 109 -12.67 1.81 5.81
C GLN A 109 -11.74 0.69 6.28
N GLU A 110 -11.36 -0.17 5.34
CA GLU A 110 -10.55 -1.36 5.57
C GLU A 110 -9.45 -1.42 4.53
N ILE A 111 -8.31 -1.99 4.93
CA ILE A 111 -7.17 -2.24 4.05
C ILE A 111 -6.88 -3.73 4.06
N ILE A 112 -7.01 -4.35 2.90
CA ILE A 112 -6.79 -5.77 2.65
C ILE A 112 -5.50 -5.91 1.83
N LEU A 113 -4.52 -6.60 2.40
CA LEU A 113 -3.26 -6.94 1.76
C LEU A 113 -3.39 -8.33 1.13
N ALA A 114 -3.43 -8.35 -0.20
CA ALA A 114 -3.66 -9.53 -1.04
C ALA A 114 -2.46 -9.82 -1.94
N THR A 115 -1.26 -9.70 -1.37
CA THR A 115 -0.02 -10.16 -2.01
C THR A 115 0.07 -11.69 -2.00
N ASP A 116 1.02 -12.25 -2.73
CA ASP A 116 1.20 -13.70 -2.77
C ASP A 116 1.49 -14.30 -1.38
N GLY A 117 1.12 -15.57 -1.21
CA GLY A 117 1.27 -16.30 0.05
C GLY A 117 2.69 -16.82 0.32
N ASP A 118 3.69 -16.31 -0.41
CA ASP A 118 5.09 -16.66 -0.23
C ASP A 118 5.84 -15.61 0.60
N ARG A 119 7.14 -15.86 0.81
CA ARG A 119 8.01 -14.98 1.61
C ARG A 119 8.10 -13.57 1.03
N GLU A 120 8.11 -13.44 -0.30
CA GLU A 120 8.23 -12.16 -0.97
C GLU A 120 6.94 -11.36 -0.83
N GLY A 121 5.80 -11.98 -1.08
CA GLY A 121 4.50 -11.39 -0.88
C GLY A 121 4.29 -10.94 0.57
N GLU A 122 4.74 -11.72 1.55
CA GLU A 122 4.66 -11.33 2.97
C GLU A 122 5.56 -10.14 3.30
N ALA A 123 6.78 -10.09 2.76
CA ALA A 123 7.68 -8.95 2.92
C ALA A 123 7.09 -7.67 2.32
N ILE A 124 6.46 -7.75 1.14
CA ILE A 124 5.77 -6.62 0.51
C ILE A 124 4.60 -6.15 1.38
N SER A 125 3.78 -7.08 1.87
CA SER A 125 2.68 -6.78 2.80
C SER A 125 3.20 -6.08 4.05
N TRP A 126 4.26 -6.60 4.67
CA TRP A 126 4.89 -5.98 5.82
C TRP A 126 5.37 -4.55 5.49
N HIS A 127 6.09 -4.34 4.39
CA HIS A 127 6.53 -3.00 3.98
C HIS A 127 5.37 -2.01 3.75
N LEU A 128 4.23 -2.47 3.24
CA LEU A 128 3.03 -1.66 3.13
C LEU A 128 2.51 -1.24 4.52
N THR A 129 2.48 -2.13 5.51
CA THR A 129 2.08 -1.77 6.89
C THR A 129 2.98 -0.70 7.51
N GLN A 130 4.27 -0.69 7.16
CA GLN A 130 5.22 0.33 7.64
C GLN A 130 5.03 1.70 6.99
N LEU A 131 4.36 1.76 5.83
CA LEU A 131 4.16 2.99 5.07
C LEU A 131 2.76 3.57 5.19
N LEU A 132 1.75 2.72 5.24
CA LEU A 132 0.34 3.13 5.21
C LEU A 132 -0.15 3.49 6.62
N PRO A 133 -1.10 4.43 6.76
CA PRO A 133 -1.75 4.64 8.04
C PRO A 133 -2.47 3.36 8.46
N ALA A 134 -2.29 2.96 9.72
CA ALA A 134 -2.99 1.82 10.28
C ALA A 134 -4.49 2.15 10.39
N PRO A 135 -5.40 1.30 9.86
CA PRO A 135 -6.83 1.45 10.11
C PRO A 135 -7.16 1.00 11.53
N ASP A 136 -8.27 1.51 12.10
CA ASP A 136 -8.68 1.23 13.49
C ASP A 136 -8.85 -0.27 13.77
N ASN A 137 -9.25 -1.05 12.75
CA ASN A 137 -9.47 -2.49 12.85
C ASN A 137 -8.26 -3.35 12.40
N GLY A 138 -7.11 -2.70 12.19
CA GLY A 138 -5.88 -3.32 11.71
C GLY A 138 -5.92 -3.75 10.25
N PHE A 139 -4.75 -4.00 9.68
CA PHE A 139 -4.65 -4.53 8.32
C PHE A 139 -5.22 -5.96 8.24
N LYS A 140 -5.97 -6.26 7.18
CA LYS A 140 -6.41 -7.63 6.88
C LYS A 140 -5.43 -8.27 5.90
N ARG A 141 -5.06 -9.52 6.14
CA ARG A 141 -4.17 -10.30 5.27
C ARG A 141 -4.96 -11.43 4.62
N VAL A 142 -4.92 -11.51 3.29
CA VAL A 142 -5.55 -12.59 2.52
C VAL A 142 -4.52 -13.18 1.58
N ALA A 143 -4.35 -14.49 1.59
CA ALA A 143 -3.51 -15.21 0.64
C ALA A 143 -4.37 -16.25 -0.10
N PHE A 144 -4.12 -16.41 -1.39
CA PHE A 144 -4.76 -17.42 -2.24
C PHE A 144 -3.72 -18.04 -3.16
N ARG A 145 -3.93 -19.30 -3.56
CA ARG A 145 -3.08 -20.00 -4.52
C ARG A 145 -3.56 -19.82 -5.95
N GLU A 146 -4.85 -19.62 -6.13
CA GLU A 146 -5.51 -19.45 -7.41
C GLU A 146 -6.54 -18.32 -7.32
N ILE A 147 -6.79 -17.66 -8.45
CA ILE A 147 -7.73 -16.53 -8.53
C ILE A 147 -8.96 -16.98 -9.32
N THR A 148 -9.97 -17.46 -8.58
CA THR A 148 -11.25 -17.92 -9.11
C THR A 148 -12.41 -17.31 -8.32
N LYS A 149 -13.63 -17.36 -8.85
CA LYS A 149 -14.85 -16.99 -8.12
C LYS A 149 -15.17 -18.03 -7.05
#